data_AF-A0A0G3EHR5-F1
#
_entry.id   AF-A0A0G3EHR5-F1
#
_cell.length_a   1.000
_cell.length_b   1.000
_cell.length_c   1.000
_cell.angle_alpha   90.00
_cell.angle_beta   90.00
_cell.angle_gamma   90.00
#
_symmetry.space_group_name_H-M   'P 1'
#
loop_
_entity.id
_entity.type
_entity.pdbx_description
1 polymer ?
#
loop_
_entity_poly.entity_id
_entity_poly.type
_entity_poly.pdbx_seq_one_letter_code
_entity_poly.pdbx_strand_id
1 'polypeptide(L)'
;MRRSVLIVMLDVMVLSVLSLTLGNGHSRFPVPVYRWSELIEQGVIKEREMERRIAELEREIRAREARIDEVARERGATAEELAQMQKERAQLKQRLAQMREEATAAQTAAEEARRRAAAAMEEAEKLRSAREEALAEAASAEQQAESALAEAGASAEARREAERKAVEARERAEAARREAGRYEEQWQAARREAERVAARVEEARRRAEEAAEAKREMQVRLEVAQHKADKAEQEAARIRSKLEEALTRIEQARVEEGEAKERARQEEARRKEVAERVDLLESQLKDAETRRHQLQADLQQREEEAYRAKQKLAEIEEERQQSVWVVRDRAMRRFRVFIKLGGRSFLGHTRKSSLYLPLLRMGENLYAVSTFGAWELDWWAIHYDGHVSAMSFMMDDITTGSFPYEIQESFMAPKNEPRVCMVAVDKGDPEVGLRPIGIEKMKTDRVRSGILFKKDAPDKSMQVDFTPAVDGSPYLQVHKPEPHQEMIIEAGDYILTENGFFVGVMVSRDSCYVVPGELPPPDAAVEIPLTKPSDAEFYEAFAESAGKVRSMIRE
;
A
#
# COMPACT_ATOMS: atom_id res chain seq x y z
N MET A 1 36.39 -3.54 25.94
CA MET A 1 35.82 -4.24 24.77
C MET A 1 34.33 -3.97 24.73
N ARG A 2 33.86 -3.34 23.64
CA ARG A 2 32.59 -2.58 23.62
C ARG A 2 31.42 -3.45 23.17
N ARG A 3 30.24 -3.20 23.77
CA ARG A 3 28.92 -3.81 23.49
C ARG A 3 28.54 -3.85 22.00
N SER A 4 29.21 -3.06 21.15
CA SER A 4 29.05 -3.01 19.70
C SER A 4 29.45 -4.30 18.97
N VAL A 5 30.41 -5.07 19.48
CA VAL A 5 30.81 -6.34 18.83
C VAL A 5 29.79 -7.46 19.11
N LEU A 6 29.15 -7.42 20.28
CA LEU A 6 28.17 -8.43 20.69
C LEU A 6 26.86 -8.32 19.90
N ILE A 7 26.44 -7.09 19.55
CA ILE A 7 25.23 -6.83 18.75
C ILE A 7 25.42 -7.32 17.31
N VAL A 8 26.60 -7.06 16.71
CA VAL A 8 26.91 -7.52 15.35
C VAL A 8 26.99 -9.05 15.28
N MET A 9 27.52 -9.73 16.29
CA MET A 9 27.52 -11.21 16.32
C MET A 9 26.12 -11.80 16.52
N LEU A 10 25.25 -11.13 17.29
CA LEU A 10 23.86 -11.54 17.47
C LEU A 10 23.04 -11.38 16.18
N ASP A 11 23.23 -10.29 15.43
CA ASP A 11 22.55 -10.09 14.15
C ASP A 11 22.99 -11.12 13.10
N VAL A 12 24.29 -11.46 13.04
CA VAL A 12 24.79 -12.50 12.13
C VAL A 12 24.25 -13.88 12.52
N MET A 13 24.10 -14.19 13.81
CA MET A 13 23.51 -15.45 14.26
C MET A 13 22.00 -15.52 13.98
N VAL A 14 21.25 -14.44 14.20
CA VAL A 14 19.80 -14.39 13.93
C VAL A 14 19.52 -14.48 12.43
N LEU A 15 20.33 -13.83 11.58
CA LEU A 15 20.24 -13.94 10.12
C LEU A 15 20.64 -15.33 9.61
N SER A 16 21.59 -16.00 10.27
CA SER A 16 22.00 -17.37 9.92
C SER A 16 20.95 -18.41 10.32
N VAL A 17 20.24 -18.20 11.43
CA VAL A 17 19.13 -19.06 11.86
C VAL A 17 17.90 -18.85 10.98
N LEU A 18 17.60 -17.60 10.60
CA LEU A 18 16.51 -17.29 9.66
C LEU A 18 16.76 -17.89 8.27
N SER A 19 18.00 -17.86 7.77
CA SER A 19 18.35 -18.46 6.47
C SER A 19 18.30 -20.00 6.49
N LEU A 20 18.61 -20.63 7.62
CA LEU A 20 18.45 -22.08 7.83
C LEU A 20 16.98 -22.51 7.95
N THR A 21 16.10 -21.67 8.50
CA THR A 21 14.65 -21.98 8.59
C THR A 21 13.87 -21.73 7.30
N LEU A 22 14.38 -20.87 6.40
CA LEU A 22 13.79 -20.61 5.08
C LEU A 22 14.14 -21.68 4.02
N GLY A 23 14.98 -22.67 4.37
CA GLY A 23 15.50 -23.67 3.44
C GLY A 23 14.57 -24.83 3.08
N ASN A 24 13.43 -25.02 3.75
CA ASN A 24 12.52 -26.15 3.47
C ASN A 24 11.04 -25.73 3.57
N GLY A 25 10.40 -25.55 2.41
CA GLY A 25 8.94 -25.47 2.32
C GLY A 25 8.44 -24.34 1.43
N HIS A 26 8.01 -24.70 0.23
CA HIS A 26 7.36 -23.82 -0.74
C HIS A 26 6.19 -23.05 -0.11
N SER A 27 6.38 -21.77 0.16
CA SER A 27 5.30 -20.83 0.51
C SER A 27 5.46 -19.58 -0.35
N ARG A 28 4.72 -19.52 -1.45
CA ARG A 28 4.57 -18.32 -2.28
C ARG A 28 3.68 -17.31 -1.54
N PHE A 29 4.25 -16.59 -0.59
CA PHE A 29 3.72 -15.29 -0.16
C PHE A 29 4.88 -14.28 -0.23
N PRO A 30 4.89 -13.37 -1.21
CA PRO A 30 5.88 -12.31 -1.25
C PRO A 30 5.50 -11.28 -0.19
N VAL A 31 6.02 -11.43 1.03
CA VAL A 31 5.98 -10.34 2.01
C VAL A 31 6.99 -9.30 1.52
N PRO A 32 6.58 -8.07 1.17
CA PRO A 32 7.46 -7.09 0.53
C PRO A 32 8.31 -6.38 1.59
N VAL A 33 9.01 -7.12 2.46
CA VAL A 33 9.85 -6.53 3.52
C VAL A 33 11.08 -5.84 2.91
N TYR A 34 11.59 -6.38 1.80
CA TYR A 34 12.79 -5.88 1.12
C TYR A 34 12.66 -4.47 0.52
N ARG A 35 11.46 -4.04 0.10
CA ARG A 35 11.28 -2.70 -0.49
C ARG A 35 11.27 -1.57 0.56
N TRP A 36 10.81 -1.87 1.77
CA TRP A 36 10.70 -0.86 2.84
C TRP A 36 12.02 -0.65 3.57
N SER A 37 12.80 -1.72 3.79
CA SER A 37 14.16 -1.60 4.32
C SER A 37 15.06 -0.77 3.40
N GLU A 38 14.95 -0.99 2.09
CA GLU A 38 15.71 -0.25 1.08
C GLU A 38 15.30 1.24 1.02
N LEU A 39 14.00 1.55 1.18
CA LEU A 39 13.49 2.92 1.30
C LEU A 39 14.00 3.62 2.57
N ILE A 40 14.05 2.92 3.71
CA ILE A 40 14.56 3.47 4.96
C ILE A 40 16.06 3.74 4.85
N GLU A 41 16.85 2.79 4.34
CA GLU A 41 18.30 2.96 4.14
C GLU A 41 18.62 4.11 3.17
N GLN A 42 17.91 4.19 2.04
CA GLN A 42 18.04 5.31 1.11
C GLN A 42 17.64 6.65 1.75
N GLY A 43 16.63 6.66 2.61
CA GLY A 43 16.24 7.84 3.40
C GLY A 43 17.35 8.32 4.32
N VAL A 44 18.00 7.42 5.08
CA VAL A 44 19.12 7.77 5.97
C VAL A 44 20.33 8.30 5.21
N ILE A 45 20.62 7.72 4.04
CA ILE A 45 21.73 8.18 3.19
C ILE A 45 21.44 9.60 2.70
N LYS A 46 20.25 9.86 2.17
CA LYS A 46 19.83 11.20 1.72
C LYS A 46 19.81 12.23 2.84
N GLU A 47 19.38 11.86 4.04
CA GLU A 47 19.38 12.72 5.22
C GLU A 47 20.80 13.15 5.59
N ARG A 48 21.73 12.19 5.68
CA ARG A 48 23.15 12.49 5.93
C ARG A 48 23.78 13.34 4.83
N GLU A 49 23.39 13.13 3.58
CA GLU A 49 23.82 13.97 2.45
C GLU A 49 23.28 15.40 2.58
N MET A 50 22.02 15.57 2.98
CA MET A 50 21.42 16.89 3.22
C MET A 50 22.03 17.59 4.43
N GLU A 51 22.28 16.89 5.54
CA GLU A 51 22.97 17.43 6.72
C GLU A 51 24.39 17.88 6.37
N ARG A 52 25.12 17.08 5.58
CA ARG A 52 26.44 17.48 5.06
C ARG A 52 26.34 18.72 4.20
N ARG A 53 25.34 18.78 3.30
CA ARG A 53 25.14 19.93 2.42
C ARG A 53 24.79 21.20 3.20
N ILE A 54 23.95 21.10 4.22
CA ILE A 54 23.64 22.23 5.13
C ILE A 54 24.92 22.68 5.85
N ALA A 55 25.70 21.75 6.40
CA ALA A 55 26.96 22.10 7.08
C ALA A 55 28.00 22.72 6.14
N GLU A 56 28.05 22.29 4.88
CA GLU A 56 28.87 22.92 3.83
C GLU A 56 28.41 24.34 3.54
N LEU A 57 27.10 24.55 3.31
CA LEU A 57 26.52 25.87 3.06
C LEU A 57 26.73 26.82 4.25
N GLU A 58 26.54 26.37 5.48
CA GLU A 58 26.79 27.17 6.69
C GLU A 58 28.28 27.58 6.81
N ARG A 59 29.22 26.71 6.42
CA ARG A 59 30.65 27.05 6.38
C ARG A 59 30.94 28.04 5.27
N GLU A 60 30.35 27.87 4.09
CA GLU A 60 30.50 28.80 2.97
C GLU A 60 29.96 30.20 3.31
N ILE A 61 28.78 30.28 3.94
CA ILE A 61 28.18 31.54 4.40
C ILE A 61 29.12 32.23 5.38
N ARG A 62 29.59 31.54 6.42
CA ARG A 62 30.53 32.12 7.40
C ARG A 62 31.83 32.61 6.76
N ALA A 63 32.39 31.83 5.83
CA ALA A 63 33.60 32.22 5.11
C ALA A 63 33.37 33.45 4.22
N ARG A 64 32.19 33.57 3.60
CA ARG A 64 31.81 34.74 2.80
C ARG A 64 31.52 35.96 3.66
N GLU A 65 30.86 35.81 4.81
CA GLU A 65 30.61 36.89 5.78
C GLU A 65 31.93 37.50 6.27
N ALA A 66 32.91 36.67 6.63
CA ALA A 66 34.24 37.15 7.02
C ALA A 66 34.94 37.95 5.91
N ARG A 67 34.78 37.53 4.64
CA ARG A 67 35.30 38.29 3.49
C ARG A 67 34.56 39.62 3.28
N ILE A 68 33.25 39.67 3.53
CA ILE A 68 32.48 40.92 3.47
C ILE A 68 32.96 41.90 4.53
N ASP A 69 33.22 41.43 5.75
CA ASP A 69 33.74 42.27 6.82
C ASP A 69 35.10 42.87 6.47
N GLU A 70 35.97 42.08 5.82
CA GLU A 70 37.27 42.54 5.34
C GLU A 70 37.12 43.62 4.25
N VAL A 71 36.30 43.37 3.22
CA VAL A 71 36.01 44.36 2.15
C VAL A 71 35.30 45.60 2.70
N ALA A 72 34.47 45.47 3.73
CA ALA A 72 33.82 46.60 4.38
C ALA A 72 34.82 47.48 5.14
N ARG A 73 35.84 46.88 5.78
CA ARG A 73 36.95 47.63 6.38
C ARG A 73 37.79 48.36 5.33
N GLU A 74 38.11 47.69 4.21
CA GLU A 74 38.80 48.32 3.08
C GLU A 74 38.00 49.50 2.51
N ARG A 75 36.67 49.36 2.41
CA ARG A 75 35.76 50.45 2.03
C ARG A 75 35.82 51.62 3.02
N GLY A 76 35.87 51.34 4.31
CA GLY A 76 36.02 52.35 5.36
C GLY A 76 37.31 53.14 5.21
N ALA A 77 38.44 52.44 5.09
CA ALA A 77 39.76 53.04 4.92
C ALA A 77 39.84 53.91 3.64
N THR A 78 39.39 53.37 2.50
CA THR A 78 39.38 54.12 1.22
C THR A 78 38.44 55.33 1.24
N ALA A 79 37.31 55.26 1.96
CA ALA A 79 36.42 56.40 2.13
C ALA A 79 37.03 57.52 3.00
N GLU A 80 37.78 57.16 4.05
CA GLU A 80 38.52 58.11 4.87
C GLU A 80 39.64 58.79 4.07
N GLU A 81 40.42 58.03 3.31
CA GLU A 81 41.43 58.56 2.40
C GLU A 81 40.82 59.50 1.35
N LEU A 82 39.68 59.11 0.75
CA LEU A 82 38.96 59.96 -0.19
C LEU A 82 38.54 61.29 0.45
N ALA A 83 38.01 61.24 1.67
CA ALA A 83 37.57 62.44 2.40
C ALA A 83 38.76 63.37 2.72
N GLN A 84 39.92 62.80 3.07
CA GLN A 84 41.15 63.57 3.27
C GLN A 84 41.62 64.23 1.96
N MET A 85 41.69 63.47 0.86
CA MET A 85 42.10 63.97 -0.45
C MET A 85 41.15 65.06 -0.98
N GLN A 86 39.84 64.92 -0.76
CA GLN A 86 38.86 65.94 -1.13
C GLN A 86 39.02 67.23 -0.32
N LYS A 87 39.33 67.13 0.98
CA LYS A 87 39.67 68.29 1.83
C LYS A 87 40.94 68.99 1.35
N GLU A 88 42.02 68.23 1.08
CA GLU A 88 43.26 68.77 0.54
C GLU A 88 43.03 69.47 -0.80
N ARG A 89 42.26 68.84 -1.70
CA ARG A 89 41.87 69.43 -2.99
C ARG A 89 41.12 70.75 -2.81
N ALA A 90 40.19 70.82 -1.85
CA ALA A 90 39.44 72.05 -1.57
C ALA A 90 40.37 73.16 -1.07
N GLN A 91 41.29 72.85 -0.16
CA GLN A 91 42.29 73.79 0.35
C GLN A 91 43.23 74.29 -0.76
N LEU A 92 43.71 73.38 -1.63
CA LEU A 92 44.55 73.74 -2.78
C LEU A 92 43.81 74.62 -3.78
N LYS A 93 42.52 74.35 -4.06
CA LYS A 93 41.69 75.22 -4.92
C LYS A 93 41.55 76.63 -4.34
N GLN A 94 41.28 76.73 -3.04
CA GLN A 94 41.16 78.02 -2.36
C GLN A 94 42.47 78.81 -2.42
N ARG A 95 43.59 78.15 -2.17
CA ARG A 95 44.92 78.78 -2.19
C ARG A 95 45.35 79.16 -3.60
N LEU A 96 45.00 78.36 -4.62
CA LEU A 96 45.20 78.72 -6.03
C LEU A 96 44.37 79.95 -6.43
N ALA A 97 43.16 80.12 -5.90
CA ALA A 97 42.35 81.31 -6.16
C ALA A 97 43.03 82.57 -5.58
N GLN A 98 43.55 82.50 -4.35
CA GLN A 98 44.32 83.59 -3.74
C GLN A 98 45.58 83.92 -4.56
N MET A 99 46.36 82.92 -4.96
CA MET A 99 47.55 83.12 -5.79
C MET A 99 47.23 83.69 -7.18
N ARG A 100 46.05 83.39 -7.73
CA ARG A 100 45.59 83.98 -9.00
C ARG A 100 45.34 85.47 -8.83
N GLU A 101 44.67 85.87 -7.75
CA GLU A 101 44.42 87.27 -7.42
C GLU A 101 45.74 88.02 -7.19
N GLU A 102 46.67 87.45 -6.42
CA GLU A 102 48.00 88.02 -6.17
C GLU A 102 48.82 88.19 -7.47
N ALA A 103 48.83 87.17 -8.35
CA ALA A 103 49.52 87.25 -9.62
C ALA A 103 48.92 88.33 -10.54
N THR A 104 47.59 88.45 -10.57
CA THR A 104 46.93 89.53 -11.35
C THR A 104 47.25 90.90 -10.79
N ALA A 105 47.24 91.06 -9.46
CA ALA A 105 47.58 92.33 -8.81
C ALA A 105 49.04 92.74 -9.03
N ALA A 106 49.97 91.77 -8.97
CA ALA A 106 51.38 92.00 -9.26
C ALA A 106 51.61 92.38 -10.72
N GLN A 107 50.90 91.75 -11.65
CA GLN A 107 50.98 92.06 -13.08
C GLN A 107 50.46 93.47 -13.39
N THR A 108 49.30 93.86 -12.82
CA THR A 108 48.78 95.23 -12.97
C THR A 108 49.73 96.27 -12.37
N ALA A 109 50.33 95.98 -11.22
CA ALA A 109 51.31 96.87 -10.59
C ALA A 109 52.59 97.02 -11.45
N ALA A 110 53.05 95.95 -12.10
CA ALA A 110 54.18 95.99 -13.02
C ALA A 110 53.87 96.81 -14.28
N GLU A 111 52.67 96.68 -14.84
CA GLU A 111 52.23 97.49 -15.98
C GLU A 111 52.11 98.98 -15.63
N GLU A 112 51.54 99.30 -14.46
CA GLU A 112 51.48 100.68 -13.96
C GLU A 112 52.87 101.28 -13.73
N ALA A 113 53.79 100.52 -13.13
CA ALA A 113 55.17 100.94 -12.94
C ALA A 113 55.87 101.22 -14.29
N ARG A 114 55.66 100.37 -15.30
CA ARG A 114 56.19 100.58 -16.66
C ARG A 114 55.65 101.85 -17.31
N ARG A 115 54.35 102.12 -17.18
CA ARG A 115 53.74 103.37 -17.68
C ARG A 115 54.33 104.59 -17.00
N ARG A 116 54.54 104.55 -15.68
CA ARG A 116 55.21 105.63 -14.93
C ARG A 116 56.66 105.83 -15.36
N ALA A 117 57.40 104.74 -15.62
CA ALA A 117 58.77 104.82 -16.11
C ALA A 117 58.86 105.46 -17.50
N ALA A 118 57.97 105.07 -18.42
CA ALA A 118 57.90 105.64 -19.76
C ALA A 118 57.59 107.15 -19.72
N ALA A 119 56.65 107.57 -18.88
CA ALA A 119 56.33 108.99 -18.70
C ALA A 119 57.53 109.79 -18.13
N ALA A 120 58.22 109.25 -17.12
CA ALA A 120 59.40 109.89 -16.53
C ALA A 120 60.59 109.98 -17.51
N MET A 121 60.78 108.97 -18.37
CA MET A 121 61.79 108.99 -19.43
C MET A 121 61.45 110.02 -20.51
N GLU A 122 60.19 110.10 -20.94
CA GLU A 122 59.72 111.10 -21.91
C GLU A 122 59.90 112.53 -21.38
N GLU A 123 59.61 112.75 -20.09
CA GLU A 123 59.81 114.05 -19.43
C GLU A 123 61.30 114.42 -19.34
N ALA A 124 62.16 113.46 -19.00
CA ALA A 124 63.62 113.66 -19.00
C ALA A 124 64.16 113.95 -20.42
N GLU A 125 63.64 113.29 -21.46
CA GLU A 125 64.03 113.56 -22.85
C GLU A 125 63.61 114.96 -23.31
N LYS A 126 62.39 115.41 -22.96
CA LYS A 126 61.92 116.78 -23.25
C LYS A 126 62.79 117.85 -22.59
N LEU A 127 63.20 117.63 -21.33
CA LEU A 127 64.10 118.55 -20.63
C LEU A 127 65.49 118.58 -21.25
N ARG A 128 65.98 117.42 -21.74
CA ARG A 128 67.25 117.35 -22.46
C ARG A 128 67.20 118.10 -23.79
N SER A 129 66.14 117.92 -24.59
CA SER A 129 66.00 118.64 -25.86
C SER A 129 65.87 120.15 -25.64
N ALA A 130 65.09 120.59 -24.64
CA ALA A 130 64.96 122.00 -24.28
C ALA A 130 66.30 122.62 -23.83
N ARG A 131 67.15 121.86 -23.11
CA ARG A 131 68.52 122.27 -22.78
C ARG A 131 69.39 122.43 -24.04
N GLU A 132 69.36 121.44 -24.93
CA GLU A 132 70.13 121.46 -26.18
C GLU A 132 69.73 122.66 -27.07
N GLU A 133 68.42 122.96 -27.14
CA GLU A 133 67.88 124.15 -27.81
C GLU A 133 68.37 125.44 -27.17
N ALA A 134 68.27 125.60 -25.84
CA ALA A 134 68.74 126.80 -25.13
C ALA A 134 70.26 127.01 -25.26
N LEU A 135 71.05 125.94 -25.32
CA LEU A 135 72.49 126.02 -25.59
C LEU A 135 72.79 126.43 -27.03
N ALA A 136 72.02 125.92 -28.00
CA ALA A 136 72.14 126.32 -29.40
C ALA A 136 71.74 127.80 -29.60
N GLU A 137 70.68 128.27 -28.93
CA GLU A 137 70.28 129.67 -28.91
C GLU A 137 71.38 130.55 -28.31
N ALA A 138 71.97 130.16 -27.19
CA ALA A 138 73.09 130.88 -26.59
C ALA A 138 74.30 130.99 -27.54
N ALA A 139 74.67 129.87 -28.19
CA ALA A 139 75.78 129.86 -29.16
C ALA A 139 75.47 130.74 -30.39
N SER A 140 74.23 130.72 -30.89
CA SER A 140 73.80 131.55 -32.02
C SER A 140 73.80 133.04 -31.66
N ALA A 141 73.39 133.40 -30.45
CA ALA A 141 73.40 134.77 -29.94
C ALA A 141 74.82 135.30 -29.73
N GLU A 142 75.76 134.46 -29.25
CA GLU A 142 77.18 134.83 -29.19
C GLU A 142 77.77 135.05 -30.58
N GLN A 143 77.46 134.18 -31.55
CA GLN A 143 77.91 134.35 -32.94
C GLN A 143 77.31 135.62 -33.59
N GLN A 144 76.06 135.98 -33.26
CA GLN A 144 75.46 137.25 -33.65
C GLN A 144 76.16 138.46 -33.00
N ALA A 145 76.59 138.34 -31.74
CA ALA A 145 77.37 139.39 -31.07
C ALA A 145 78.75 139.57 -31.70
N GLU A 146 79.44 138.46 -32.04
CA GLU A 146 80.75 138.48 -32.71
C GLU A 146 80.67 139.05 -34.13
N SER A 147 79.68 138.62 -34.92
CA SER A 147 79.46 139.15 -36.27
C SER A 147 79.07 140.63 -36.26
N ALA A 148 78.20 141.06 -35.35
CA ALA A 148 77.84 142.47 -35.20
C ALA A 148 79.07 143.36 -34.88
N LEU A 149 80.01 142.87 -34.07
CA LEU A 149 81.26 143.57 -33.78
C LEU A 149 82.25 143.52 -34.96
N ALA A 150 82.29 142.42 -35.72
CA ALA A 150 83.17 142.26 -36.88
C ALA A 150 82.73 143.09 -38.09
N GLU A 151 81.42 143.32 -38.26
CA GLU A 151 80.83 144.11 -39.36
C GLU A 151 80.87 145.63 -39.10
N ALA A 152 81.37 146.07 -37.94
CA ALA A 152 81.46 147.49 -37.60
C ALA A 152 82.52 148.24 -38.45
N GLY A 153 82.07 149.12 -39.34
CA GLY A 153 82.91 150.00 -40.16
C GLY A 153 83.64 151.10 -39.37
N ALA A 154 84.42 151.94 -40.07
CA ALA A 154 85.29 152.95 -39.45
C ALA A 154 84.56 154.17 -38.82
N SER A 155 83.22 154.27 -38.90
CA SER A 155 82.47 155.39 -38.31
C SER A 155 82.14 155.16 -36.82
N ALA A 156 82.18 156.23 -36.02
CA ALA A 156 81.94 156.16 -34.59
C ALA A 156 80.49 155.77 -34.22
N GLU A 157 79.52 156.07 -35.09
CA GLU A 157 78.10 155.71 -34.88
C GLU A 157 77.83 154.23 -35.16
N ALA A 158 78.43 153.67 -36.22
CA ALA A 158 78.32 152.24 -36.55
C ALA A 158 78.92 151.36 -35.45
N ARG A 159 80.04 151.77 -34.84
CA ARG A 159 80.64 151.08 -33.69
C ARG A 159 79.74 151.09 -32.46
N ARG A 160 79.10 152.22 -32.14
CA ARG A 160 78.17 152.32 -30.99
C ARG A 160 76.91 151.47 -31.18
N GLU A 161 76.38 151.39 -32.40
CA GLU A 161 75.22 150.55 -32.69
C GLU A 161 75.57 149.05 -32.66
N ALA A 162 76.73 148.68 -33.20
CA ALA A 162 77.28 147.33 -33.10
C ALA A 162 77.54 146.90 -31.65
N GLU A 163 78.12 147.79 -30.82
CA GLU A 163 78.34 147.54 -29.39
C GLU A 163 77.00 147.33 -28.65
N ARG A 164 75.96 148.12 -28.95
CA ARG A 164 74.63 147.91 -28.35
C ARG A 164 74.01 146.57 -28.75
N LYS A 165 74.04 146.23 -30.04
CA LYS A 165 73.54 144.93 -30.55
C LYS A 165 74.33 143.76 -29.97
N ALA A 166 75.64 143.91 -29.78
CA ALA A 166 76.49 142.90 -29.16
C ALA A 166 76.23 142.75 -27.65
N VAL A 167 75.94 143.85 -26.93
CA VAL A 167 75.52 143.79 -25.52
C VAL A 167 74.16 143.11 -25.39
N GLU A 168 73.16 143.49 -26.19
CA GLU A 168 71.84 142.83 -26.19
C GLU A 168 71.93 141.34 -26.56
N ALA A 169 72.77 140.98 -27.54
CA ALA A 169 73.00 139.60 -27.93
C ALA A 169 73.74 138.80 -26.84
N ARG A 170 74.70 139.41 -26.13
CA ARG A 170 75.36 138.81 -24.96
C ARG A 170 74.41 138.64 -23.78
N GLU A 171 73.54 139.60 -23.51
CA GLU A 171 72.51 139.49 -22.47
C GLU A 171 71.53 138.35 -22.80
N ARG A 172 71.14 138.19 -24.08
CA ARG A 172 70.34 137.04 -24.54
C ARG A 172 71.09 135.73 -24.39
N ALA A 173 72.38 135.67 -24.72
CA ALA A 173 73.21 134.49 -24.54
C ALA A 173 73.35 134.11 -23.05
N GLU A 174 73.54 135.09 -22.17
CA GLU A 174 73.59 134.86 -20.72
C GLU A 174 72.24 134.38 -20.16
N ALA A 175 71.12 134.96 -20.63
CA ALA A 175 69.78 134.51 -20.26
C ALA A 175 69.53 133.06 -20.71
N ALA A 176 69.86 132.73 -21.97
CA ALA A 176 69.75 131.38 -22.52
C ALA A 176 70.66 130.38 -21.79
N ARG A 177 71.88 130.78 -21.37
CA ARG A 177 72.76 129.96 -20.52
C ARG A 177 72.18 129.72 -19.13
N ARG A 178 71.54 130.72 -18.52
CA ARG A 178 70.85 130.55 -17.22
C ARG A 178 69.65 129.62 -17.35
N GLU A 179 68.89 129.70 -18.45
CA GLU A 179 67.81 128.78 -18.74
C GLU A 179 68.31 127.36 -19.01
N ALA A 180 69.38 127.20 -19.80
CA ALA A 180 70.05 125.91 -19.98
C ALA A 180 70.55 125.32 -18.64
N GLY A 181 71.04 126.15 -17.72
CA GLY A 181 71.42 125.73 -16.36
C GLY A 181 70.22 125.23 -15.54
N ARG A 182 69.07 125.90 -15.64
CA ARG A 182 67.82 125.44 -15.00
C ARG A 182 67.32 124.13 -15.61
N TYR A 183 67.38 123.99 -16.93
CA TYR A 183 67.03 122.74 -17.60
C TYR A 183 68.00 121.60 -17.26
N GLU A 184 69.28 121.87 -17.03
CA GLU A 184 70.24 120.87 -16.56
C GLU A 184 69.90 120.37 -15.15
N GLU A 185 69.58 121.27 -14.22
CA GLU A 185 69.18 120.87 -12.86
C GLU A 185 67.87 120.06 -12.87
N GLN A 186 66.89 120.49 -13.66
CA GLN A 186 65.62 119.77 -13.84
C GLN A 186 65.83 118.42 -14.53
N TRP A 187 66.70 118.35 -15.55
CA TRP A 187 67.04 117.11 -16.24
C TRP A 187 67.74 116.12 -15.29
N GLN A 188 68.69 116.58 -14.47
CA GLN A 188 69.38 115.72 -13.48
C GLN A 188 68.41 115.19 -12.42
N ALA A 189 67.44 116.00 -11.99
CA ALA A 189 66.39 115.57 -11.08
C ALA A 189 65.46 114.53 -11.74
N ALA A 190 64.96 114.82 -12.95
CA ALA A 190 64.11 113.93 -13.73
C ALA A 190 64.80 112.60 -14.07
N ARG A 191 66.11 112.63 -14.37
CA ARG A 191 66.92 111.42 -14.61
C ARG A 191 67.04 110.55 -13.38
N ARG A 192 67.34 111.12 -12.21
CA ARG A 192 67.40 110.37 -10.94
C ARG A 192 66.04 109.79 -10.57
N GLU A 193 64.96 110.49 -10.88
CA GLU A 193 63.60 109.99 -10.72
C GLU A 193 63.31 108.82 -11.68
N ALA A 194 63.67 108.95 -12.96
CA ALA A 194 63.55 107.88 -13.95
C ALA A 194 64.35 106.63 -13.54
N GLU A 195 65.57 106.77 -13.02
CA GLU A 195 66.38 105.65 -12.50
C GLU A 195 65.71 104.96 -11.29
N ARG A 196 65.11 105.73 -10.36
CA ARG A 196 64.34 105.17 -9.23
C ARG A 196 63.08 104.45 -9.69
N VAL A 197 62.36 105.01 -10.67
CA VAL A 197 61.16 104.38 -11.23
C VAL A 197 61.52 103.12 -12.01
N ALA A 198 62.63 103.11 -12.75
CA ALA A 198 63.16 101.93 -13.43
C ALA A 198 63.52 100.80 -12.43
N ALA A 199 64.15 101.12 -11.31
CA ALA A 199 64.40 100.14 -10.24
C ALA A 199 63.09 99.54 -9.68
N ARG A 200 62.05 100.36 -9.51
CA ARG A 200 60.71 99.89 -9.08
C ARG A 200 60.02 99.02 -10.14
N VAL A 201 60.26 99.27 -11.43
CA VAL A 201 59.76 98.42 -12.52
C VAL A 201 60.38 97.03 -12.46
N GLU A 202 61.70 96.94 -12.25
CA GLU A 202 62.37 95.64 -12.13
C GLU A 202 61.92 94.88 -10.89
N GLU A 203 61.74 95.54 -9.75
CA GLU A 203 61.16 94.91 -8.55
C GLU A 203 59.71 94.42 -8.79
N ALA A 204 58.87 95.24 -9.43
CA ALA A 204 57.50 94.87 -9.74
C ALA A 204 57.44 93.72 -10.76
N ARG A 205 58.33 93.70 -11.74
CA ARG A 205 58.48 92.61 -12.71
C ARG A 205 58.90 91.32 -12.02
N ARG A 206 59.92 91.36 -11.15
CA ARG A 206 60.38 90.18 -10.42
C ARG A 206 59.27 89.58 -9.56
N ARG A 207 58.51 90.43 -8.85
CA ARG A 207 57.34 89.99 -8.07
C ARG A 207 56.23 89.37 -8.94
N ALA A 208 55.99 89.92 -10.13
CA ALA A 208 55.01 89.36 -11.06
C ALA A 208 55.46 88.00 -11.62
N GLU A 209 56.76 87.84 -11.92
CA GLU A 209 57.35 86.58 -12.37
C GLU A 209 57.31 85.51 -11.24
N GLU A 210 57.75 85.86 -10.03
CA GLU A 210 57.67 84.99 -8.84
C GLU A 210 56.22 84.54 -8.55
N ALA A 211 55.25 85.45 -8.62
CA ALA A 211 53.83 85.13 -8.42
C ALA A 211 53.27 84.22 -9.55
N ALA A 212 53.71 84.43 -10.79
CA ALA A 212 53.30 83.60 -11.92
C ALA A 212 53.86 82.18 -11.84
N GLU A 213 55.12 82.02 -11.42
CA GLU A 213 55.74 80.71 -11.17
C GLU A 213 55.06 79.98 -10.02
N ALA A 214 54.85 80.65 -8.89
CA ALA A 214 54.17 80.06 -7.74
C ALA A 214 52.71 79.64 -8.07
N LYS A 215 52.00 80.41 -8.91
CA LYS A 215 50.70 80.00 -9.46
C LYS A 215 50.79 78.73 -10.32
N ARG A 216 51.80 78.63 -11.20
CA ARG A 216 52.00 77.45 -12.07
C ARG A 216 52.29 76.21 -11.23
N GLU A 217 53.22 76.29 -10.28
CA GLU A 217 53.53 75.17 -9.38
C GLU A 217 52.29 74.69 -8.61
N MET A 218 51.50 75.64 -8.09
CA MET A 218 50.28 75.31 -7.36
C MET A 218 49.21 74.69 -8.26
N GLN A 219 49.14 75.08 -9.53
CA GLN A 219 48.27 74.47 -10.52
C GLN A 219 48.65 73.01 -10.79
N VAL A 220 49.94 72.72 -10.95
CA VAL A 220 50.43 71.34 -11.09
C VAL A 220 50.11 70.52 -9.83
N ARG A 221 50.30 71.07 -8.63
CA ARG A 221 49.93 70.38 -7.38
C ARG A 221 48.43 70.06 -7.31
N LEU A 222 47.58 70.98 -7.77
CA LEU A 222 46.14 70.76 -7.82
C LEU A 222 45.76 69.66 -8.82
N GLU A 223 46.39 69.62 -10.00
CA GLU A 223 46.16 68.56 -11.00
C GLU A 223 46.59 67.18 -10.49
N VAL A 224 47.74 67.09 -9.82
CA VAL A 224 48.19 65.85 -9.16
C VAL A 224 47.21 65.40 -8.07
N ALA A 225 46.74 66.33 -7.23
CA ALA A 225 45.76 66.04 -6.19
C ALA A 225 44.40 65.60 -6.78
N GLN A 226 43.96 66.20 -7.89
CA GLN A 226 42.77 65.77 -8.62
C GLN A 226 42.92 64.34 -9.13
N HIS A 227 44.03 64.04 -9.81
CA HIS A 227 44.26 62.71 -10.35
C HIS A 227 44.32 61.62 -9.26
N LYS A 228 44.88 61.93 -8.10
CA LYS A 228 44.87 61.03 -6.93
C LYS A 228 43.45 60.82 -6.39
N ALA A 229 42.67 61.88 -6.26
CA ALA A 229 41.28 61.79 -5.81
C ALA A 229 40.44 60.95 -6.79
N ASP A 230 40.57 61.15 -8.09
CA ASP A 230 39.82 60.40 -9.11
C ASP A 230 40.16 58.90 -9.08
N LYS A 231 41.44 58.55 -8.87
CA LYS A 231 41.85 57.14 -8.68
C LYS A 231 41.22 56.52 -7.44
N ALA A 232 41.24 57.23 -6.31
CA ALA A 232 40.61 56.77 -5.08
C ALA A 232 39.08 56.64 -5.23
N GLU A 233 38.41 57.51 -5.99
CA GLU A 233 36.98 57.37 -6.29
C GLU A 233 36.69 56.11 -7.13
N GLN A 234 37.51 55.83 -8.14
CA GLN A 234 37.38 54.61 -8.95
C GLN A 234 37.60 53.34 -8.12
N GLU A 235 38.59 53.33 -7.23
CA GLU A 235 38.83 52.21 -6.31
C GLU A 235 37.67 52.03 -5.33
N ALA A 236 37.18 53.10 -4.72
CA ALA A 236 36.01 53.06 -3.85
C ALA A 236 34.75 52.55 -4.58
N ALA A 237 34.55 52.93 -5.84
CA ALA A 237 33.45 52.42 -6.67
C ALA A 237 33.58 50.92 -6.97
N ARG A 238 34.80 50.45 -7.29
CA ARG A 238 35.07 49.01 -7.49
C ARG A 238 34.82 48.19 -6.24
N ILE A 239 35.26 48.68 -5.06
CA ILE A 239 35.03 48.02 -3.77
C ILE A 239 33.52 47.97 -3.46
N ARG A 240 32.76 49.04 -3.71
CA ARG A 240 31.30 49.02 -3.56
C ARG A 240 30.62 47.96 -4.43
N SER A 241 30.97 47.90 -5.71
CA SER A 241 30.41 46.89 -6.62
C SER A 241 30.70 45.47 -6.13
N LYS A 242 31.95 45.20 -5.70
CA LYS A 242 32.33 43.90 -5.13
C LYS A 242 31.55 43.57 -3.86
N LEU A 243 31.30 44.56 -3.00
CA LEU A 243 30.54 44.38 -1.78
C LEU A 243 29.06 44.04 -2.06
N GLU A 244 28.43 44.74 -3.01
CA GLU A 244 27.05 44.46 -3.45
C GLU A 244 26.92 43.06 -4.07
N GLU A 245 27.87 42.67 -4.92
CA GLU A 245 27.95 41.30 -5.46
C GLU A 245 28.17 40.25 -4.36
N ALA A 246 28.97 40.54 -3.33
CA ALA A 246 29.19 39.61 -2.23
C ALA A 246 27.93 39.45 -1.37
N LEU A 247 27.23 40.55 -1.07
CA LEU A 247 25.98 40.54 -0.30
C LEU A 247 24.89 39.72 -1.00
N THR A 248 24.65 39.98 -2.29
CA THR A 248 23.68 39.23 -3.11
C THR A 248 24.01 37.73 -3.16
N ARG A 249 25.29 37.35 -3.26
CA ARG A 249 25.71 35.93 -3.21
C ARG A 249 25.50 35.28 -1.85
N ILE A 250 25.58 36.02 -0.74
CA ILE A 250 25.25 35.50 0.60
C ILE A 250 23.74 35.32 0.75
N GLU A 251 22.94 36.28 0.28
CA GLU A 251 21.48 36.15 0.29
C GLU A 251 21.03 34.91 -0.49
N GLN A 252 21.59 34.69 -1.68
CA GLN A 252 21.33 33.46 -2.46
C GLN A 252 21.73 32.19 -1.68
N ALA A 253 22.92 32.17 -1.07
CA ALA A 253 23.36 31.02 -0.27
C ALA A 253 22.46 30.76 0.95
N ARG A 254 21.93 31.81 1.60
CA ARG A 254 20.97 31.68 2.71
C ARG A 254 19.61 31.14 2.26
N VAL A 255 19.15 31.52 1.06
CA VAL A 255 17.93 30.94 0.47
C VAL A 255 18.14 29.45 0.19
N GLU A 256 19.27 29.08 -0.42
CA GLU A 256 19.62 27.67 -0.68
C GLU A 256 19.72 26.85 0.62
N GLU A 257 20.33 27.41 1.67
CA GLU A 257 20.41 26.79 3.00
C GLU A 257 19.01 26.58 3.60
N GLY A 258 18.13 27.58 3.49
CA GLY A 258 16.74 27.51 3.93
C GLY A 258 15.95 26.42 3.20
N GLU A 259 16.05 26.35 1.88
CA GLU A 259 15.44 25.28 1.09
C GLU A 259 15.97 23.89 1.46
N ALA A 260 17.29 23.76 1.67
CA ALA A 260 17.89 22.50 2.08
C ALA A 260 17.37 22.05 3.46
N LYS A 261 17.22 22.98 4.41
CA LYS A 261 16.66 22.72 5.74
C LYS A 261 15.20 22.26 5.67
N GLU A 262 14.37 22.85 4.80
CA GLU A 262 12.99 22.40 4.62
C GLU A 262 12.89 21.03 3.96
N ARG A 263 13.72 20.73 2.95
CA ARG A 263 13.78 19.38 2.35
C ARG A 263 14.17 18.33 3.39
N ALA A 264 15.12 18.64 4.28
CA ALA A 264 15.50 17.75 5.37
C ALA A 264 14.32 17.48 6.33
N ARG A 265 13.56 18.51 6.72
CA ARG A 265 12.35 18.35 7.56
C ARG A 265 11.27 17.48 6.91
N GLN A 266 11.06 17.65 5.61
CA GLN A 266 10.07 16.85 4.87
C GLN A 266 10.45 15.37 4.81
N GLU A 267 11.73 15.05 4.60
CA GLU A 267 12.20 13.67 4.61
C GLU A 267 12.14 13.04 6.01
N GLU A 268 12.44 13.80 7.07
CA GLU A 268 12.27 13.33 8.46
C GLU A 268 10.80 12.99 8.75
N ALA A 269 9.87 13.84 8.31
CA ALA A 269 8.43 13.61 8.47
C ALA A 269 7.97 12.34 7.72
N ARG A 270 8.41 12.15 6.46
CA ARG A 270 8.13 10.94 5.69
C ARG A 270 8.64 9.68 6.38
N ARG A 271 9.82 9.75 7.00
CA ARG A 271 10.41 8.61 7.70
C ARG A 271 9.60 8.21 8.94
N LYS A 272 9.07 9.18 9.68
CA LYS A 272 8.16 8.92 10.81
C LYS A 272 6.88 8.23 10.34
N GLU A 273 6.29 8.71 9.25
CA GLU A 273 5.10 8.07 8.66
C GLU A 273 5.38 6.63 8.21
N VAL A 274 6.54 6.38 7.58
CA VAL A 274 6.94 5.02 7.17
C VAL A 274 7.15 4.12 8.39
N ALA A 275 7.78 4.62 9.46
CA ALA A 275 7.98 3.85 10.69
C ALA A 275 6.63 3.46 11.33
N GLU A 276 5.68 4.40 11.43
CA GLU A 276 4.33 4.13 11.94
C GLU A 276 3.59 3.07 11.10
N ARG A 277 3.76 3.10 9.76
CA ARG A 277 3.19 2.07 8.88
C ARG A 277 3.82 0.69 9.08
N VAL A 278 5.13 0.64 9.34
CA VAL A 278 5.83 -0.63 9.63
C VAL A 278 5.32 -1.22 10.94
N ASP A 279 5.21 -0.41 12.00
CA ASP A 279 4.67 -0.85 13.29
C ASP A 279 3.24 -1.38 13.17
N LEU A 280 2.40 -0.73 12.36
CA LEU A 280 1.04 -1.19 12.07
C LEU A 280 1.03 -2.54 11.35
N LEU A 281 1.88 -2.72 10.34
CA LEU A 281 1.99 -3.98 9.59
C LEU A 281 2.50 -5.13 10.48
N GLU A 282 3.44 -4.87 11.38
CA GLU A 282 3.91 -5.86 12.36
C GLU A 282 2.79 -6.31 13.30
N SER A 283 1.95 -5.37 13.77
CA SER A 283 0.77 -5.71 14.57
C SER A 283 -0.21 -6.58 13.78
N GLN A 284 -0.50 -6.21 12.53
CA GLN A 284 -1.40 -6.98 11.67
C GLN A 284 -0.87 -8.39 11.36
N LEU A 285 0.45 -8.53 11.19
CA LEU A 285 1.07 -9.82 10.97
C LEU A 285 0.91 -10.75 12.18
N LYS A 286 1.16 -10.24 13.40
CA LYS A 286 0.94 -10.99 14.65
C LYS A 286 -0.51 -11.45 14.81
N ASP A 287 -1.47 -10.59 14.49
CA ASP A 287 -2.89 -10.93 14.53
C ASP A 287 -3.23 -12.03 13.51
N ALA A 288 -2.68 -11.94 12.30
CA ALA A 288 -2.89 -12.94 11.26
C ALA A 288 -2.27 -14.30 11.63
N GLU A 289 -1.07 -14.32 12.21
CA GLU A 289 -0.43 -15.53 12.72
C GLU A 289 -1.26 -16.18 13.83
N THR A 290 -1.78 -15.38 14.76
CA THR A 290 -2.65 -15.86 15.84
C THR A 290 -3.94 -16.49 15.27
N ARG A 291 -4.60 -15.84 14.30
CA ARG A 291 -5.78 -16.39 13.62
C ARG A 291 -5.47 -17.69 12.87
N ARG A 292 -4.30 -17.78 12.22
CA ARG A 292 -3.88 -18.99 11.53
C ARG A 292 -3.73 -20.17 12.50
N HIS A 293 -3.13 -19.92 13.67
CA HIS A 293 -2.99 -20.95 14.71
C HIS A 293 -4.35 -21.42 15.25
N GLN A 294 -5.30 -20.50 15.45
CA GLN A 294 -6.67 -20.85 15.85
C GLN A 294 -7.38 -21.70 14.79
N LEU A 295 -7.35 -21.28 13.53
CA LEU A 295 -7.97 -22.03 12.43
C LEU A 295 -7.37 -23.43 12.25
N GLN A 296 -6.06 -23.59 12.49
CA GLN A 296 -5.40 -24.88 12.42
C GLN A 296 -5.87 -25.81 13.55
N ALA A 297 -6.05 -25.29 14.76
CA ALA A 297 -6.62 -26.06 15.88
C ALA A 297 -8.07 -26.46 15.61
N ASP A 298 -8.90 -25.52 15.11
CA ASP A 298 -10.30 -25.79 14.75
C ASP A 298 -10.41 -26.87 13.66
N LEU A 299 -9.51 -26.84 12.67
CA LEU A 299 -9.48 -27.83 11.59
C LEU A 299 -9.16 -29.23 12.12
N GLN A 300 -8.16 -29.35 13.01
CA GLN A 300 -7.83 -30.62 13.66
C GLN A 300 -9.01 -31.17 14.47
N GLN A 301 -9.68 -30.32 15.24
CA GLN A 301 -10.85 -30.73 16.02
C GLN A 301 -11.98 -31.25 15.10
N ARG A 302 -12.25 -30.56 13.99
CA ARG A 302 -13.28 -30.98 13.04
C ARG A 302 -12.94 -32.29 12.33
N GLU A 303 -11.67 -32.53 12.03
CA GLU A 303 -11.22 -33.81 11.45
C GLU A 303 -11.46 -34.98 12.42
N GLU A 304 -11.17 -34.80 13.71
CA GLU A 304 -11.45 -35.81 14.74
C GLU A 304 -12.95 -36.08 14.89
N GLU A 305 -13.78 -35.03 14.93
CA GLU A 305 -15.23 -35.14 15.00
C GLU A 305 -15.79 -35.89 13.78
N ALA A 306 -15.32 -35.57 12.57
CA ALA A 306 -15.72 -36.23 11.34
C ALA A 306 -15.30 -37.72 11.33
N TYR A 307 -14.13 -38.05 11.86
CA TYR A 307 -13.68 -39.45 11.98
C TYR A 307 -14.58 -40.25 12.93
N ARG A 308 -14.90 -39.69 14.11
CA ARG A 308 -15.82 -40.32 15.08
C ARG A 308 -17.23 -40.50 14.51
N ALA A 309 -17.73 -39.51 13.76
CA ALA A 309 -19.03 -39.60 13.12
C ALA A 309 -19.09 -40.73 12.09
N LYS A 310 -18.03 -40.91 11.28
CA LYS A 310 -17.94 -42.01 10.31
C LYS A 310 -17.95 -43.39 10.97
N GLN A 311 -17.25 -43.56 12.10
CA GLN A 311 -17.25 -44.83 12.84
C GLN A 311 -18.66 -45.18 13.34
N LYS A 312 -19.36 -44.23 13.96
CA LYS A 312 -20.74 -44.44 14.44
C LYS A 312 -21.71 -44.79 13.32
N LEU A 313 -21.55 -44.18 12.13
CA LEU A 313 -22.40 -44.49 10.98
C LEU A 313 -22.22 -45.94 10.51
N ALA A 314 -20.98 -46.44 10.48
CA ALA A 314 -20.71 -47.82 10.09
C ALA A 314 -21.32 -48.84 11.07
N GLU A 315 -21.23 -48.58 12.38
CA GLU A 315 -21.84 -49.43 13.43
C GLU A 315 -23.37 -49.53 13.26
N ILE A 316 -24.04 -48.40 13.03
CA ILE A 316 -25.50 -48.35 12.84
C ILE A 316 -25.95 -49.10 11.57
N GLU A 317 -25.16 -49.04 10.49
CA GLU A 317 -25.47 -49.75 9.25
C GLU A 317 -25.38 -51.27 9.40
N GLU A 318 -24.41 -51.79 10.17
CA GLU A 318 -24.28 -53.22 10.45
C GLU A 318 -25.47 -53.75 11.27
N GLU A 319 -25.90 -53.02 12.31
CA GLU A 319 -27.06 -53.40 13.14
C GLU A 319 -28.34 -53.49 12.31
N ARG A 320 -28.53 -52.59 11.33
CA ARG A 320 -29.74 -52.55 10.51
C ARG A 320 -29.87 -53.76 9.56
N GLN A 321 -28.77 -54.32 9.07
CA GLN A 321 -28.80 -55.48 8.16
C GLN A 321 -29.23 -56.78 8.84
N GLN A 322 -29.14 -56.86 10.17
CA GLN A 322 -29.47 -58.06 10.96
C GLN A 322 -30.92 -58.09 11.48
N SER A 323 -31.73 -57.08 11.17
CA SER A 323 -33.10 -56.96 11.70
C SER A 323 -34.09 -57.98 11.10
N VAL A 324 -35.02 -58.51 11.91
CA VAL A 324 -36.10 -59.45 11.51
C VAL A 324 -36.82 -59.02 10.25
N TRP A 325 -37.09 -57.73 10.11
CA TRP A 325 -37.87 -57.17 9.01
C TRP A 325 -37.21 -57.46 7.65
N VAL A 326 -35.89 -57.29 7.57
CA VAL A 326 -35.13 -57.54 6.34
C VAL A 326 -35.13 -59.03 6.00
N VAL A 327 -34.98 -59.90 7.00
CA VAL A 327 -34.94 -61.36 6.82
C VAL A 327 -36.33 -61.89 6.42
N ARG A 328 -37.39 -61.41 7.08
CA ARG A 328 -38.78 -61.74 6.77
C ARG A 328 -39.16 -61.31 5.36
N ASP A 329 -38.92 -60.05 5.00
CA ASP A 329 -39.37 -59.50 3.72
C ASP A 329 -38.75 -60.26 2.55
N ARG A 330 -37.46 -60.62 2.65
CA ARG A 330 -36.77 -61.47 1.65
C ARG A 330 -37.49 -62.82 1.47
N ALA A 331 -37.89 -63.47 2.56
CA ALA A 331 -38.53 -64.78 2.52
C ALA A 331 -40.03 -64.75 2.16
N MET A 332 -40.69 -63.60 2.25
CA MET A 332 -42.14 -63.49 2.15
C MET A 332 -42.63 -63.72 0.72
N ARG A 333 -43.70 -64.51 0.56
CA ARG A 333 -44.38 -64.75 -0.71
C ARG A 333 -45.88 -64.59 -0.56
N ARG A 334 -46.56 -64.20 -1.64
CA ARG A 334 -48.02 -64.13 -1.69
C ARG A 334 -48.56 -65.36 -2.40
N PHE A 335 -49.37 -66.15 -1.72
CA PHE A 335 -50.08 -67.31 -2.24
C PHE A 335 -51.53 -66.93 -2.51
N ARG A 336 -52.02 -67.19 -3.73
CA ARG A 336 -53.40 -66.96 -4.12
C ARG A 336 -54.07 -68.32 -4.34
N VAL A 337 -55.12 -68.57 -3.57
CA VAL A 337 -55.89 -69.80 -3.62
C VAL A 337 -57.17 -69.56 -4.39
N PHE A 338 -57.47 -70.42 -5.36
CA PHE A 338 -58.72 -70.45 -6.09
C PHE A 338 -59.30 -71.86 -6.08
N ILE A 339 -60.51 -72.04 -5.56
CA ILE A 339 -61.23 -73.31 -5.57
C ILE A 339 -62.67 -73.06 -6.04
N LYS A 340 -63.11 -73.81 -7.05
CA LYS A 340 -64.47 -73.74 -7.60
C LYS A 340 -65.16 -75.10 -7.49
N LEU A 341 -66.29 -75.12 -6.79
CA LEU A 341 -67.13 -76.30 -6.64
C LEU A 341 -68.22 -76.33 -7.73
N GLY A 342 -68.39 -77.49 -8.35
CA GLY A 342 -69.52 -77.84 -9.20
C GLY A 342 -70.55 -78.62 -8.39
N GLY A 343 -71.80 -78.19 -8.43
CA GLY A 343 -72.94 -78.91 -7.85
C GLY A 343 -74.01 -79.18 -8.90
N ARG A 344 -74.91 -80.14 -8.64
CA ARG A 344 -76.11 -80.39 -9.47
C ARG A 344 -77.19 -79.29 -9.34
N SER A 345 -77.01 -78.35 -8.42
CA SER A 345 -77.88 -77.17 -8.20
C SER A 345 -77.27 -75.91 -8.82
N PHE A 346 -78.10 -75.01 -9.37
CA PHE A 346 -77.74 -73.84 -10.20
C PHE A 346 -76.83 -72.75 -9.56
N LEU A 347 -76.26 -72.97 -8.37
CA LEU A 347 -75.37 -72.04 -7.66
C LEU A 347 -74.01 -72.70 -7.44
N GLY A 348 -73.06 -72.47 -8.35
CA GLY A 348 -71.66 -72.84 -8.13
C GLY A 348 -71.01 -71.93 -7.09
N HIS A 349 -70.25 -72.49 -6.16
CA HIS A 349 -69.51 -71.72 -5.15
C HIS A 349 -68.04 -71.57 -5.54
N THR A 350 -67.53 -70.34 -5.46
CA THR A 350 -66.13 -70.02 -5.76
C THR A 350 -65.47 -69.40 -4.54
N ARG A 351 -64.28 -69.89 -4.17
CA ARG A 351 -63.43 -69.30 -3.13
C ARG A 351 -62.18 -68.71 -3.74
N LYS A 352 -61.82 -67.54 -3.23
CA LYS A 352 -60.60 -66.80 -3.54
C LYS A 352 -60.04 -66.28 -2.23
N SER A 353 -58.81 -66.63 -1.92
CA SER A 353 -58.09 -66.08 -0.76
C SER A 353 -56.66 -65.73 -1.15
N SER A 354 -56.02 -64.89 -0.33
CA SER A 354 -54.60 -64.56 -0.47
C SER A 354 -53.93 -64.72 0.89
N LEU A 355 -52.81 -65.42 0.89
CA LEU A 355 -51.99 -65.67 2.06
C LEU A 355 -50.60 -65.07 1.83
N TYR A 356 -50.01 -64.51 2.87
CA TYR A 356 -48.68 -63.92 2.88
C TYR A 356 -47.85 -64.74 3.86
N LEU A 357 -47.11 -65.70 3.31
CA LEU A 357 -46.36 -66.69 4.09
C LEU A 357 -44.88 -66.59 3.74
N PRO A 358 -43.97 -66.68 4.72
CA PRO A 358 -42.56 -66.83 4.43
C PRO A 358 -42.30 -68.22 3.88
N LEU A 359 -41.34 -68.32 2.96
CA LEU A 359 -40.77 -69.60 2.58
C LEU A 359 -39.86 -70.11 3.69
N LEU A 360 -40.00 -71.38 4.03
CA LEU A 360 -39.19 -72.07 5.01
C LEU A 360 -38.21 -72.99 4.31
N ARG A 361 -36.95 -72.92 4.73
CA ARG A 361 -35.92 -73.85 4.29
C ARG A 361 -35.93 -75.07 5.21
N MET A 362 -36.39 -76.20 4.68
CA MET A 362 -36.31 -77.51 5.33
C MET A 362 -35.45 -78.43 4.46
N GLY A 363 -34.22 -78.68 4.90
CA GLY A 363 -33.18 -79.29 4.08
C GLY A 363 -32.75 -78.38 2.92
N GLU A 364 -32.78 -78.91 1.69
CA GLU A 364 -32.46 -78.18 0.46
C GLU A 364 -33.68 -77.55 -0.22
N ASN A 365 -34.89 -77.88 0.26
CA ASN A 365 -36.14 -77.48 -0.37
C ASN A 365 -36.83 -76.34 0.40
N LEU A 366 -37.62 -75.56 -0.34
CA LEU A 366 -38.44 -74.47 0.20
C LEU A 366 -39.89 -74.91 0.34
N TYR A 367 -40.50 -74.52 1.45
CA TYR A 367 -41.88 -74.86 1.77
C TYR A 367 -42.67 -73.65 2.22
N ALA A 368 -43.94 -73.60 1.82
CA ALA A 368 -44.91 -72.72 2.44
C ALA A 368 -45.71 -73.52 3.46
N VAL A 369 -45.81 -73.00 4.69
CA VAL A 369 -46.47 -73.69 5.79
C VAL A 369 -47.58 -72.81 6.36
N SER A 370 -48.78 -73.36 6.45
CA SER A 370 -49.93 -72.72 7.12
C SER A 370 -50.92 -73.77 7.60
N THR A 371 -52.07 -73.35 8.10
CA THR A 371 -53.12 -74.30 8.51
C THR A 371 -53.95 -74.78 7.33
N PHE A 372 -54.49 -75.99 7.44
CA PHE A 372 -55.39 -76.61 6.45
C PHE A 372 -56.57 -75.69 6.11
N GLY A 373 -57.16 -75.03 7.12
CA GLY A 373 -58.22 -74.03 6.91
C GLY A 373 -57.73 -72.73 6.25
N ALA A 374 -56.52 -72.25 6.54
CA ALA A 374 -55.98 -71.07 5.88
C ALA A 374 -55.80 -71.27 4.37
N TRP A 375 -55.46 -72.50 3.95
CA TRP A 375 -55.40 -72.91 2.55
C TRP A 375 -56.79 -73.15 1.92
N GLU A 376 -57.89 -72.87 2.62
CA GLU A 376 -59.28 -73.11 2.18
C GLU A 376 -59.61 -74.59 1.91
N LEU A 377 -58.86 -75.52 2.54
CA LEU A 377 -59.00 -76.97 2.33
C LEU A 377 -60.03 -77.63 3.26
N ASP A 378 -60.49 -76.94 4.31
CA ASP A 378 -61.40 -77.47 5.34
C ASP A 378 -62.90 -77.37 5.00
N TRP A 379 -63.22 -76.99 3.76
CA TRP A 379 -64.56 -76.61 3.36
C TRP A 379 -65.56 -77.79 3.36
N TRP A 380 -66.70 -77.62 4.04
CA TRP A 380 -67.80 -78.61 4.14
C TRP A 380 -68.35 -79.09 2.79
N ALA A 381 -68.36 -78.26 1.76
CA ALA A 381 -68.95 -78.63 0.47
C ALA A 381 -68.09 -79.58 -0.39
N ILE A 382 -66.86 -79.92 0.02
CA ILE A 382 -66.01 -80.91 -0.67
C ILE A 382 -66.56 -82.35 -0.51
N HIS A 383 -67.49 -82.59 0.43
CA HIS A 383 -67.94 -83.94 0.83
C HIS A 383 -69.44 -84.23 0.79
N TYR A 384 -70.31 -83.22 0.64
CA TYR A 384 -71.77 -83.39 0.75
C TYR A 384 -72.51 -83.25 -0.60
N ASP A 385 -72.03 -83.91 -1.67
CA ASP A 385 -72.54 -83.87 -3.07
C ASP A 385 -71.95 -82.79 -4.02
N GLY A 386 -70.87 -82.11 -3.60
CA GLY A 386 -70.12 -81.17 -4.44
C GLY A 386 -68.85 -81.78 -5.01
N HIS A 387 -68.52 -81.47 -6.26
CA HIS A 387 -67.25 -81.86 -6.88
C HIS A 387 -66.34 -80.63 -7.06
N VAL A 388 -65.03 -80.76 -6.84
CA VAL A 388 -64.08 -79.70 -7.18
C VAL A 388 -63.92 -79.68 -8.70
N SER A 389 -64.42 -78.62 -9.34
CA SER A 389 -64.46 -78.46 -10.81
C SER A 389 -63.25 -77.70 -11.36
N ALA A 390 -62.70 -76.78 -10.58
CA ALA A 390 -61.48 -76.06 -10.91
C ALA A 390 -60.74 -75.66 -9.64
N MET A 391 -59.42 -75.71 -9.68
CA MET A 391 -58.57 -75.36 -8.56
C MET A 391 -57.25 -74.80 -9.10
N SER A 392 -56.72 -73.76 -8.46
CA SER A 392 -55.42 -73.19 -8.80
C SER A 392 -54.81 -72.55 -7.56
N PHE A 393 -53.53 -72.85 -7.32
CA PHE A 393 -52.72 -72.27 -6.26
C PHE A 393 -51.57 -71.54 -6.93
N MET A 394 -51.54 -70.21 -6.81
CA MET A 394 -50.51 -69.38 -7.44
C MET A 394 -49.61 -68.77 -6.36
N MET A 395 -48.31 -68.67 -6.61
CA MET A 395 -47.41 -67.90 -5.76
C MET A 395 -46.76 -66.75 -6.56
N ASP A 396 -46.67 -65.60 -5.89
CA ASP A 396 -46.00 -64.39 -6.38
C ASP A 396 -44.85 -64.01 -5.45
N ASP A 397 -43.72 -63.58 -6.03
CA ASP A 397 -42.69 -62.90 -5.25
C ASP A 397 -43.02 -61.41 -5.13
N ILE A 398 -43.46 -61.01 -3.94
CA ILE A 398 -43.84 -59.63 -3.63
C ILE A 398 -42.64 -58.68 -3.61
N THR A 399 -41.41 -59.19 -3.49
CA THR A 399 -40.20 -58.37 -3.40
C THR A 399 -39.62 -58.01 -4.76
N THR A 400 -39.71 -58.94 -5.71
CA THR A 400 -39.17 -58.77 -7.07
C THR A 400 -40.24 -58.42 -8.11
N GLY A 401 -41.52 -58.55 -7.78
CA GLY A 401 -42.63 -58.30 -8.70
C GLY A 401 -42.71 -59.34 -9.83
N SER A 402 -42.18 -60.55 -9.60
CA SER A 402 -42.14 -61.62 -10.59
C SER A 402 -43.54 -62.08 -11.00
N PHE A 403 -43.64 -62.64 -12.21
CA PHE A 403 -44.91 -63.17 -12.68
C PHE A 403 -45.37 -64.34 -11.80
N PRO A 404 -46.65 -64.40 -11.45
CA PRO A 404 -47.25 -65.49 -10.70
C PRO A 404 -46.93 -66.85 -11.31
N TYR A 405 -46.52 -67.82 -10.51
CA TYR A 405 -46.39 -69.21 -10.97
C TYR A 405 -47.38 -70.12 -10.25
N GLU A 406 -47.85 -71.15 -10.94
CA GLU A 406 -48.77 -72.15 -10.40
C GLU A 406 -48.00 -73.23 -9.63
N ILE A 407 -48.48 -73.55 -8.44
CA ILE A 407 -47.99 -74.62 -7.58
C ILE A 407 -48.70 -75.91 -7.98
N GLN A 408 -47.92 -76.89 -8.43
CA GLN A 408 -48.43 -78.20 -8.86
C GLN A 408 -48.14 -79.31 -7.86
N GLU A 409 -47.23 -79.07 -6.92
CA GLU A 409 -46.86 -80.05 -5.91
C GLU A 409 -47.95 -80.28 -4.87
N SER A 410 -48.06 -81.53 -4.43
CA SER A 410 -49.07 -81.95 -3.45
C SER A 410 -48.88 -81.23 -2.10
N PHE A 411 -50.00 -80.89 -1.46
CA PHE A 411 -49.94 -80.52 -0.05
C PHE A 411 -49.64 -81.75 0.80
N MET A 412 -48.83 -81.58 1.83
CA MET A 412 -48.55 -82.58 2.85
C MET A 412 -49.16 -82.14 4.17
N ALA A 413 -50.10 -82.93 4.69
CA ALA A 413 -50.66 -82.78 6.02
C ALA A 413 -50.04 -83.84 6.95
N PRO A 414 -49.26 -83.47 7.97
CA PRO A 414 -48.69 -84.43 8.92
C PRO A 414 -49.81 -85.16 9.68
N LYS A 415 -49.74 -86.49 9.82
CA LYS A 415 -50.77 -87.27 10.54
C LYS A 415 -50.83 -86.95 12.03
N ASN A 416 -49.68 -86.60 12.62
CA ASN A 416 -49.55 -86.20 14.02
C ASN A 416 -50.07 -84.79 14.29
N GLU A 417 -50.20 -83.96 13.25
CA GLU A 417 -50.89 -82.69 13.33
C GLU A 417 -51.60 -82.33 12.01
N PRO A 418 -52.82 -82.84 11.80
CA PRO A 418 -53.51 -82.72 10.52
C PRO A 418 -54.05 -81.31 10.24
N ARG A 419 -54.04 -80.38 11.21
CA ARG A 419 -54.47 -78.99 10.97
C ARG A 419 -53.40 -78.16 10.29
N VAL A 420 -52.15 -78.64 10.20
CA VAL A 420 -51.05 -77.95 9.51
C VAL A 420 -50.82 -78.58 8.13
N CYS A 421 -50.55 -77.76 7.14
CA CYS A 421 -50.26 -78.19 5.78
C CYS A 421 -49.05 -77.46 5.21
N MET A 422 -48.24 -78.23 4.50
CA MET A 422 -47.00 -77.80 3.89
C MET A 422 -47.09 -78.05 2.39
N VAL A 423 -46.59 -77.13 1.57
CA VAL A 423 -46.45 -77.37 0.13
C VAL A 423 -45.05 -76.98 -0.31
N ALA A 424 -44.44 -77.84 -1.13
CA ALA A 424 -43.14 -77.58 -1.71
C ALA A 424 -43.23 -76.46 -2.75
N VAL A 425 -42.17 -75.67 -2.85
CA VAL A 425 -42.02 -74.60 -3.82
C VAL A 425 -40.74 -74.85 -4.61
N ASP A 426 -40.87 -75.28 -5.86
CA ASP A 426 -39.73 -75.66 -6.69
C ASP A 426 -38.97 -74.46 -7.28
N LYS A 427 -39.54 -73.25 -7.15
CA LYS A 427 -38.98 -72.01 -7.69
C LYS A 427 -38.63 -71.04 -6.56
N GLY A 428 -37.36 -71.01 -6.19
CA GLY A 428 -36.79 -70.04 -5.25
C GLY A 428 -35.33 -70.33 -4.94
N ASP A 429 -34.60 -69.32 -4.44
CA ASP A 429 -33.26 -69.49 -3.89
C ASP A 429 -33.38 -70.02 -2.44
N PRO A 430 -32.88 -71.23 -2.12
CA PRO A 430 -32.93 -71.78 -0.77
C PRO A 430 -32.31 -70.88 0.31
N GLU A 431 -31.37 -70.01 -0.06
CA GLU A 431 -30.74 -69.05 0.88
C GLU A 431 -31.69 -67.95 1.35
N VAL A 432 -32.82 -67.76 0.66
CA VAL A 432 -33.85 -66.78 1.00
C VAL A 432 -34.87 -67.34 1.99
N GLY A 433 -34.93 -68.67 2.18
CA GLY A 433 -35.87 -69.32 3.09
C GLY A 433 -35.51 -69.16 4.56
N LEU A 434 -36.52 -68.91 5.40
CA LEU A 434 -36.35 -68.85 6.85
C LEU A 434 -36.06 -70.25 7.41
N ARG A 435 -35.15 -70.33 8.39
CA ARG A 435 -34.86 -71.59 9.07
C ARG A 435 -35.81 -71.77 10.25
N PRO A 436 -36.50 -72.91 10.37
CA PRO A 436 -37.22 -73.26 11.60
C PRO A 436 -36.24 -73.40 12.76
N ILE A 437 -36.60 -72.88 13.95
CA ILE A 437 -35.76 -73.02 15.15
C ILE A 437 -35.99 -74.37 15.85
N GLY A 438 -37.21 -74.92 15.83
CA GLY A 438 -37.57 -76.16 16.51
C GLY A 438 -37.61 -76.02 18.05
N ILE A 439 -38.40 -76.87 18.72
CA ILE A 439 -38.71 -76.71 20.15
C ILE A 439 -37.49 -76.89 21.08
N GLU A 440 -36.60 -77.83 20.77
CA GLU A 440 -35.42 -78.12 21.61
C GLU A 440 -34.39 -77.00 21.56
N LYS A 441 -34.18 -76.40 20.38
CA LYS A 441 -33.28 -75.26 20.25
C LYS A 441 -33.88 -74.02 20.92
N MET A 442 -35.19 -73.79 20.82
CA MET A 442 -35.85 -72.71 21.57
C MET A 442 -35.66 -72.84 23.09
N LYS A 443 -35.77 -74.06 23.63
CA LYS A 443 -35.50 -74.34 25.05
C LYS A 443 -34.04 -74.05 25.40
N THR A 444 -33.11 -74.50 24.56
CA THR A 444 -31.66 -74.31 24.74
C THR A 444 -31.28 -72.83 24.72
N ASP A 445 -31.77 -72.11 23.71
CA ASP A 445 -31.50 -70.69 23.49
C ASP A 445 -32.39 -69.78 24.37
N ARG A 446 -33.25 -70.37 25.21
CA ARG A 446 -34.21 -69.69 26.10
C ARG A 446 -35.10 -68.66 25.38
N VAL A 447 -35.47 -68.93 24.14
CA VAL A 447 -36.37 -68.08 23.36
C VAL A 447 -37.79 -68.21 23.92
N ARG A 448 -38.36 -67.08 24.37
CA ARG A 448 -39.69 -67.02 25.01
C ARG A 448 -40.63 -65.99 24.41
N SER A 449 -40.16 -65.23 23.44
CA SER A 449 -40.93 -64.18 22.77
C SER A 449 -40.59 -64.17 21.28
N GLY A 450 -41.48 -63.56 20.51
CA GLY A 450 -41.32 -63.39 19.08
C GLY A 450 -42.29 -62.35 18.53
N ILE A 451 -42.28 -62.20 17.22
CA ILE A 451 -43.18 -61.33 16.49
C ILE A 451 -44.13 -62.23 15.70
N LEU A 452 -45.42 -62.13 16.01
CA LEU A 452 -46.50 -62.76 15.26
C LEU A 452 -46.89 -61.89 14.08
N PHE A 453 -47.04 -62.51 12.92
CA PHE A 453 -47.39 -61.87 11.67
C PHE A 453 -48.68 -62.45 11.11
N LYS A 454 -49.48 -61.56 10.51
CA LYS A 454 -50.76 -61.93 9.91
C LYS A 454 -50.60 -62.64 8.58
N LYS A 455 -51.33 -63.73 8.42
CA LYS A 455 -51.35 -64.51 7.16
C LYS A 455 -52.04 -63.76 6.01
N ASP A 456 -52.95 -62.84 6.29
CA ASP A 456 -53.77 -62.15 5.28
C ASP A 456 -53.45 -60.65 5.16
N ALA A 457 -52.60 -60.12 6.06
CA ALA A 457 -52.21 -58.72 6.11
C ALA A 457 -50.70 -58.58 6.42
N PRO A 458 -49.82 -58.51 5.40
CA PRO A 458 -48.36 -58.59 5.59
C PRO A 458 -47.79 -57.44 6.45
N ASP A 459 -48.47 -56.30 6.51
CA ASP A 459 -48.02 -55.14 7.30
C ASP A 459 -48.45 -55.22 8.78
N LYS A 460 -49.28 -56.20 9.16
CA LYS A 460 -49.76 -56.37 10.53
C LYS A 460 -48.92 -57.38 11.28
N SER A 461 -48.41 -56.95 12.43
CA SER A 461 -47.64 -57.79 13.34
C SER A 461 -47.85 -57.37 14.79
N MET A 462 -47.55 -58.25 15.73
CA MET A 462 -47.50 -57.93 17.14
C MET A 462 -46.42 -58.73 17.85
N GLN A 463 -45.82 -58.16 18.88
CA GLN A 463 -44.96 -58.92 19.78
C GLN A 463 -45.83 -59.88 20.60
N VAL A 464 -45.38 -61.11 20.77
CA VAL A 464 -46.05 -62.16 21.54
C VAL A 464 -45.05 -62.87 22.42
N ASP A 465 -45.50 -63.27 23.60
CA ASP A 465 -44.77 -64.18 24.46
C ASP A 465 -45.31 -65.60 24.27
N PHE A 466 -44.48 -66.60 24.48
CA PHE A 466 -44.92 -67.97 24.38
C PHE A 466 -44.20 -68.89 25.37
N THR A 467 -44.93 -69.92 25.79
CA THR A 467 -44.45 -70.95 26.72
C THR A 467 -44.62 -72.33 26.08
N PRO A 468 -43.58 -73.18 26.07
CA PRO A 468 -43.72 -74.56 25.62
C PRO A 468 -44.81 -75.32 26.38
N ALA A 469 -45.56 -76.17 25.69
CA ALA A 469 -46.56 -77.01 26.32
C ALA A 469 -45.91 -77.98 27.34
N VAL A 470 -46.60 -78.17 28.47
CA VAL A 470 -46.07 -78.91 29.64
C VAL A 470 -45.96 -80.41 29.38
N ASP A 471 -46.72 -80.93 28.42
CA ASP A 471 -46.82 -82.34 28.05
C ASP A 471 -45.72 -82.80 27.06
N GLY A 472 -44.79 -81.91 26.69
CA GLY A 472 -43.74 -82.23 25.71
C GLY A 472 -44.24 -82.30 24.27
N SER A 473 -45.48 -81.86 24.02
CA SER A 473 -46.03 -81.77 22.67
C SER A 473 -45.33 -80.68 21.84
N PRO A 474 -45.38 -80.73 20.49
CA PRO A 474 -44.74 -79.74 19.61
C PRO A 474 -45.51 -78.41 19.56
N TYR A 475 -46.08 -77.98 20.68
CA TYR A 475 -46.91 -76.78 20.80
C TYR A 475 -46.30 -75.75 21.73
N LEU A 476 -46.57 -74.49 21.39
CA LEU A 476 -46.39 -73.36 22.27
C LEU A 476 -47.74 -72.76 22.60
N GLN A 477 -47.94 -72.43 23.87
CA GLN A 477 -49.03 -71.56 24.27
C GLN A 477 -48.58 -70.11 24.12
N VAL A 478 -49.30 -69.36 23.29
CA VAL A 478 -48.98 -67.99 22.89
C VAL A 478 -49.85 -67.02 23.68
N HIS A 479 -49.18 -66.08 24.34
CA HIS A 479 -49.77 -65.06 25.20
C HIS A 479 -49.63 -63.70 24.53
N LYS A 480 -50.73 -62.94 24.50
CA LYS A 480 -50.72 -61.56 24.01
C LYS A 480 -50.26 -60.62 25.12
N PRO A 481 -49.35 -59.67 24.84
CA PRO A 481 -49.08 -58.58 25.77
C PRO A 481 -50.30 -57.64 25.88
N GLU A 482 -50.79 -57.41 27.10
CA GLU A 482 -51.78 -56.35 27.36
C GLU A 482 -51.11 -54.97 27.14
N PRO A 483 -51.77 -53.98 26.48
CA PRO A 483 -53.19 -53.89 26.16
C PRO A 483 -53.46 -53.88 24.64
N HIS A 484 -52.71 -54.64 23.82
CA HIS A 484 -52.89 -54.65 22.36
C HIS A 484 -54.20 -55.37 21.96
N GLN A 485 -55.33 -54.70 22.17
CA GLN A 485 -56.70 -55.21 21.99
C GLN A 485 -57.16 -55.26 20.52
N GLU A 486 -56.41 -54.70 19.56
CA GLU A 486 -56.91 -54.56 18.19
C GLU A 486 -56.63 -55.76 17.27
N MET A 487 -55.57 -56.54 17.52
CA MET A 487 -55.22 -57.69 16.66
C MET A 487 -55.68 -59.03 17.27
N ILE A 488 -56.63 -59.68 16.60
CA ILE A 488 -57.09 -61.03 16.94
C ILE A 488 -56.08 -62.03 16.38
N ILE A 489 -55.61 -63.01 17.16
CA ILE A 489 -54.76 -64.09 16.63
C ILE A 489 -55.66 -65.14 16.00
N GLU A 490 -55.31 -65.60 14.81
CA GLU A 490 -56.10 -66.54 14.02
C GLU A 490 -55.26 -67.73 13.57
N ALA A 491 -55.94 -68.84 13.29
CA ALA A 491 -55.28 -70.02 12.73
C ALA A 491 -54.65 -69.68 11.37
N GLY A 492 -53.38 -70.06 11.18
CA GLY A 492 -52.58 -69.77 10.00
C GLY A 492 -51.64 -68.56 10.12
N ASP A 493 -51.82 -67.69 11.14
CA ASP A 493 -50.82 -66.68 11.49
C ASP A 493 -49.50 -67.37 11.89
N TYR A 494 -48.36 -66.69 11.75
CA TYR A 494 -47.04 -67.31 12.02
C TYR A 494 -46.18 -66.43 12.90
N ILE A 495 -45.21 -67.04 13.59
CA ILE A 495 -44.32 -66.36 14.53
C ILE A 495 -42.88 -66.46 14.06
N LEU A 496 -42.14 -65.35 14.13
CA LEU A 496 -40.69 -65.29 13.97
C LEU A 496 -40.01 -64.84 15.26
N THR A 497 -38.76 -65.22 15.47
CA THR A 497 -37.93 -64.64 16.55
C THR A 497 -37.39 -63.27 16.17
N GLU A 498 -36.88 -62.52 17.15
CA GLU A 498 -36.17 -61.23 16.94
C GLU A 498 -34.90 -61.36 16.08
N ASN A 499 -34.42 -62.59 15.84
CA ASN A 499 -33.28 -62.87 14.98
C ASN A 499 -33.69 -63.48 13.63
N GLY A 500 -34.99 -63.45 13.29
CA GLY A 500 -35.49 -63.90 11.98
C GLY A 500 -35.60 -65.42 11.81
N PHE A 501 -35.60 -66.22 12.88
CA PHE A 501 -35.90 -67.66 12.80
C PHE A 501 -37.41 -67.90 12.82
N PHE A 502 -37.87 -68.88 12.04
CA PHE A 502 -39.29 -69.26 12.03
C PHE A 502 -39.62 -70.14 13.23
N VAL A 503 -40.61 -69.74 14.02
CA VAL A 503 -41.04 -70.47 15.22
C VAL A 503 -42.12 -71.49 14.87
N GLY A 504 -43.21 -71.06 14.26
CA GLY A 504 -44.36 -71.91 14.06
C GLY A 504 -45.57 -71.20 13.49
N VAL A 505 -46.63 -71.97 13.29
CA VAL A 505 -47.93 -71.51 12.79
C VAL A 505 -48.99 -71.67 13.87
N MET A 506 -49.78 -70.63 14.09
CA MET A 506 -50.95 -70.65 14.96
C MET A 506 -51.96 -71.67 14.44
N VAL A 507 -52.31 -72.67 15.24
CA VAL A 507 -53.38 -73.64 14.93
C VAL A 507 -54.71 -73.24 15.58
N SER A 508 -54.67 -72.36 16.58
CA SER A 508 -55.83 -71.75 17.24
C SER A 508 -55.47 -70.36 17.78
N ARG A 509 -56.32 -69.77 18.64
CA ARG A 509 -56.12 -68.40 19.16
C ARG A 509 -54.94 -68.26 20.12
N ASP A 510 -54.56 -69.34 20.78
CA ASP A 510 -53.55 -69.37 21.83
C ASP A 510 -52.57 -70.55 21.70
N SER A 511 -52.72 -71.41 20.68
CA SER A 511 -51.80 -72.53 20.43
C SER A 511 -51.11 -72.42 19.08
N CYS A 512 -49.78 -72.51 19.11
CA CYS A 512 -48.88 -72.48 17.96
C CYS A 512 -48.20 -73.83 17.80
N TYR A 513 -48.31 -74.43 16.61
CA TYR A 513 -47.55 -75.61 16.25
C TYR A 513 -46.13 -75.21 15.83
N VAL A 514 -45.13 -75.75 16.53
CA VAL A 514 -43.72 -75.54 16.20
C VAL A 514 -43.37 -76.38 14.99
N VAL A 515 -43.07 -75.72 13.87
CA VAL A 515 -42.72 -76.40 12.64
C VAL A 515 -41.36 -77.10 12.83
N PRO A 516 -41.26 -78.42 12.57
CA PRO A 516 -40.00 -79.14 12.67
C PRO A 516 -38.99 -78.63 11.63
N GLY A 517 -37.69 -78.80 11.91
CA GLY A 517 -36.63 -78.45 10.95
C GLY A 517 -36.51 -79.42 9.76
N GLU A 518 -37.16 -80.59 9.87
CA GLU A 518 -37.17 -81.65 8.86
C GLU A 518 -38.64 -82.05 8.57
N LEU A 519 -38.89 -82.51 7.35
CA LEU A 519 -40.22 -82.94 6.94
C LEU A 519 -40.63 -84.26 7.60
N PRO A 520 -41.94 -84.48 7.83
CA PRO A 520 -42.41 -85.80 8.22
C PRO A 520 -42.10 -86.82 7.11
N PRO A 521 -41.77 -88.08 7.45
CA PRO A 521 -41.60 -89.12 6.45
C PRO A 521 -42.92 -89.38 5.69
N PRO A 522 -42.88 -89.83 4.42
CA PRO A 522 -44.08 -89.89 3.56
C PRO A 522 -45.23 -90.75 4.12
N ASP A 523 -44.91 -91.82 4.84
CA ASP A 523 -45.87 -92.71 5.50
C ASP A 523 -46.55 -92.07 6.73
N ALA A 524 -45.96 -91.01 7.27
CA ALA A 524 -46.48 -90.23 8.39
C ALA A 524 -47.26 -88.97 7.96
N ALA A 525 -47.49 -88.77 6.67
CA ALA A 525 -48.29 -87.66 6.13
C ALA A 525 -49.47 -88.16 5.28
N VAL A 526 -50.43 -87.29 5.03
CA VAL A 526 -51.44 -87.45 3.99
C VAL A 526 -51.08 -86.49 2.86
N GLU A 527 -50.83 -87.04 1.68
CA GLU A 527 -50.62 -86.26 0.46
C GLU A 527 -51.98 -85.87 -0.15
N ILE A 528 -52.13 -84.59 -0.43
CA ILE A 528 -53.32 -84.00 -1.05
C ILE A 528 -52.90 -83.50 -2.43
N PRO A 529 -53.21 -84.26 -3.51
CA PRO A 529 -52.77 -83.90 -4.85
C PRO A 529 -53.48 -82.64 -5.35
N LEU A 530 -52.72 -81.74 -5.98
CA LEU A 530 -53.26 -80.50 -6.56
C LEU A 530 -53.65 -80.62 -8.04
N THR A 531 -53.33 -81.76 -8.64
CA THR A 531 -53.61 -82.04 -10.05
C THR A 531 -54.70 -83.10 -10.16
N LYS A 532 -55.38 -83.12 -11.31
CA LYS A 532 -56.29 -84.21 -11.70
C LYS A 532 -55.77 -84.88 -12.97
N PRO A 533 -56.07 -86.16 -13.20
CA PRO A 533 -55.79 -86.82 -14.48
C PRO A 533 -56.37 -86.02 -15.65
N SER A 534 -55.70 -86.01 -16.80
CA SER A 534 -56.08 -85.21 -17.97
C SER A 534 -57.48 -85.51 -18.51
N ASP A 535 -58.00 -86.71 -18.24
CA ASP A 535 -59.31 -87.22 -18.63
C ASP A 535 -60.40 -87.06 -17.55
N ALA A 536 -60.04 -86.61 -16.34
CA ALA A 536 -60.99 -86.42 -15.24
C ALA A 536 -61.71 -85.06 -15.33
N GLU A 537 -63.02 -85.05 -15.09
CA GLU A 537 -63.80 -83.80 -15.02
C GLU A 537 -63.58 -83.07 -13.68
N PHE A 538 -63.36 -83.81 -12.60
CA PHE A 538 -63.26 -83.29 -11.23
C PHE A 538 -61.95 -83.69 -10.54
N TYR A 539 -61.57 -82.96 -9.49
CA TYR A 539 -60.40 -83.28 -8.65
C TYR A 539 -60.80 -84.24 -7.53
N GLU A 540 -61.13 -85.49 -7.89
CA GLU A 540 -61.64 -86.50 -6.94
C GLU A 540 -60.58 -86.92 -5.91
N ALA A 541 -59.33 -87.16 -6.34
CA ALA A 541 -58.24 -87.53 -5.44
C ALA A 541 -57.91 -86.42 -4.41
N PHE A 542 -57.99 -85.16 -4.84
CA PHE A 542 -57.88 -84.02 -3.93
C PHE A 542 -58.99 -84.05 -2.87
N ALA A 543 -60.24 -84.23 -3.30
CA ALA A 543 -61.40 -84.22 -2.41
C ALA A 543 -61.33 -85.37 -1.39
N GLU A 544 -60.96 -86.57 -1.82
CA GLU A 544 -60.79 -87.75 -0.96
C GLU A 544 -59.70 -87.52 0.09
N SER A 545 -58.48 -87.12 -0.33
CA SER A 545 -57.37 -86.85 0.59
C SER A 545 -57.68 -85.72 1.56
N ALA A 546 -58.27 -84.61 1.10
CA ALA A 546 -58.69 -83.50 1.96
C ALA A 546 -59.77 -83.95 2.97
N GLY A 547 -60.67 -84.83 2.56
CA GLY A 547 -61.66 -85.45 3.44
C GLY A 547 -61.07 -86.26 4.56
N LYS A 548 -60.07 -87.09 4.22
CA LYS A 548 -59.33 -87.90 5.18
C LYS A 548 -58.59 -87.03 6.19
N VAL A 549 -57.91 -85.96 5.76
CA VAL A 549 -57.24 -85.03 6.69
C VAL A 549 -58.27 -84.40 7.63
N ARG A 550 -59.41 -83.98 7.11
CA ARG A 550 -60.46 -83.38 7.93
C ARG A 550 -61.09 -84.34 8.93
N SER A 551 -61.30 -85.61 8.57
CA SER A 551 -61.80 -86.60 9.53
C SER A 551 -60.81 -86.74 10.69
N MET A 552 -59.50 -86.75 10.39
CA MET A 552 -58.45 -86.75 11.41
C MET A 552 -58.40 -85.48 12.27
N ILE A 553 -58.85 -84.32 11.76
CA ILE A 553 -58.97 -83.08 12.57
C ILE A 553 -60.16 -83.14 13.54
N ARG A 554 -61.21 -83.89 13.20
CA ARG A 554 -62.45 -84.00 13.99
C ARG A 554 -62.37 -85.08 15.07
N GLU A 555 -61.62 -86.14 14.81
CA GLU A 555 -61.20 -87.15 15.79
C GLU A 555 -60.25 -86.52 16.84
#